data_AF-A0A0L0EMS4-F1
#
_entry.id   AF-A0A0L0EMS4-F1
#
_cell.length_a   1.000
_cell.length_b   1.000
_cell.length_c   1.000
_cell.angle_alpha   90.00
_cell.angle_beta   90.00
_cell.angle_gamma   90.00
#
_symmetry.space_group_name_H-M   'P 1'
#
loop_
_entity.id
_entity.type
_entity.pdbx_description
1 polymer ?
#
loop_
_entity_poly.entity_id
_entity_poly.type
_entity_poly.pdbx_seq_one_letter_code
_entity_poly.pdbx_strand_id
1 'polypeptide(L)'
;MLFDYQSIDLESIKEDLQRIERVCENSLFLSGLFLGSSLPKNLEGFRIFKDPINLDFRIQTPGYCNDEPEKWGFQNLPYILDDEQGRVTSEGVYSDFNYRLAVQEKYKKVLWGFTDDFGAFPHQRISALRTKEHDLTMQKNFSLTSTNVEYIFHHLIPDIVHAHFVMIVDAAIFGGLDNSPILKRLLDCYRLGGMPGGWVGPLPEDGGMPEQCMELYHLGE
;
A
#
# COMPACT_ATOMS: atom_id res chain seq x y z
N MET A 1 4.71 -10.82 -13.73
CA MET A 1 3.36 -11.00 -13.14
C MET A 1 2.29 -10.26 -13.94
N LEU A 2 2.36 -8.94 -14.04
CA LEU A 2 1.42 -8.10 -14.81
C LEU A 2 1.53 -8.29 -16.33
N PHE A 3 2.74 -8.52 -16.87
CA PHE A 3 2.91 -8.82 -18.32
C PHE A 3 2.54 -10.25 -18.70
N ASP A 4 2.33 -11.13 -17.72
CA ASP A 4 1.92 -12.51 -17.97
C ASP A 4 0.44 -12.59 -18.41
N TYR A 5 -0.36 -11.56 -18.09
CA TYR A 5 -1.77 -11.48 -18.48
C TYR A 5 -1.98 -11.09 -19.95
N GLN A 6 -1.22 -10.10 -20.43
CA GLN A 6 -1.32 -9.59 -21.79
C GLN A 6 -0.17 -8.63 -22.14
N SER A 7 0.02 -8.40 -23.46
CA SER A 7 0.91 -7.36 -23.97
C SER A 7 0.36 -5.96 -23.71
N ILE A 8 1.23 -5.04 -23.30
CA ILE A 8 0.90 -3.62 -23.09
C ILE A 8 1.54 -2.81 -24.22
N ASP A 9 0.71 -2.12 -24.99
CA ASP A 9 1.10 -1.38 -26.20
C ASP A 9 1.37 0.11 -25.93
N LEU A 10 0.78 0.68 -24.88
CA LEU A 10 1.06 2.04 -24.44
C LEU A 10 2.31 2.06 -23.55
N GLU A 11 3.37 2.74 -24.00
CA GLU A 11 4.67 2.73 -23.32
C GLU A 11 4.59 3.29 -21.89
N SER A 12 3.82 4.36 -21.66
CA SER A 12 3.67 4.93 -20.31
C SER A 12 3.03 3.95 -19.31
N ILE A 13 1.96 3.25 -19.71
CA ILE A 13 1.32 2.22 -18.88
C ILE A 13 2.31 1.08 -18.65
N LYS A 14 3.05 0.68 -19.68
CA LYS A 14 4.06 -0.37 -19.59
C LYS A 14 5.17 0.00 -18.61
N GLU A 15 5.67 1.23 -18.63
CA GLU A 15 6.68 1.71 -17.68
C GLU A 15 6.18 1.67 -16.23
N ASP A 16 4.95 2.13 -15.98
CA ASP A 16 4.35 2.09 -14.64
C ASP A 16 4.12 0.66 -14.14
N LEU A 17 3.57 -0.22 -14.97
CA LEU A 17 3.36 -1.63 -14.61
C LEU A 17 4.70 -2.34 -14.35
N GLN A 18 5.76 -2.05 -15.12
CA GLN A 18 7.10 -2.56 -14.83
C GLN A 18 7.63 -2.05 -13.50
N ARG A 19 7.37 -0.78 -13.15
CA ARG A 19 7.77 -0.24 -11.85
C ARG A 19 7.08 -0.98 -10.71
N ILE A 20 5.78 -1.27 -10.85
CA ILE A 20 4.98 -2.01 -9.87
C ILE A 20 5.54 -3.43 -9.70
N GLU A 21 5.78 -4.16 -10.81
CA GLU A 21 6.38 -5.50 -10.75
C GLU A 21 7.73 -5.51 -10.07
N ARG A 22 8.62 -4.56 -10.41
CA ARG A 22 9.95 -4.47 -9.77
C ARG A 22 9.86 -4.28 -8.26
N VAL A 23 8.82 -3.60 -7.76
CA VAL A 23 8.59 -3.49 -6.32
C VAL A 23 8.17 -4.84 -5.74
N CYS A 24 7.21 -5.55 -6.35
CA CYS A 24 6.76 -6.87 -5.89
C CYS A 24 7.89 -7.93 -5.89
N GLU A 25 8.74 -7.89 -6.91
CA GLU A 25 9.86 -8.84 -7.07
C GLU A 25 11.08 -8.50 -6.22
N ASN A 26 11.12 -7.30 -5.64
CA ASN A 26 12.23 -6.87 -4.80
C ASN A 26 12.32 -7.74 -3.54
N SER A 27 13.53 -8.17 -3.18
CA SER A 27 13.79 -8.90 -1.94
C SER A 27 13.38 -8.14 -0.68
N LEU A 28 13.28 -6.81 -0.74
CA LEU A 28 12.81 -5.98 0.37
C LEU A 28 11.30 -5.98 0.54
N PHE A 29 10.52 -6.34 -0.49
CA PHE A 29 9.06 -6.28 -0.46
C PHE A 29 8.49 -7.01 0.76
N LEU A 30 7.78 -6.26 1.62
CA LEU A 30 7.20 -6.64 2.92
C LEU A 30 8.19 -7.11 3.99
N SER A 31 9.49 -7.14 3.71
CA SER A 31 10.51 -7.58 4.68
C SER A 31 10.62 -6.65 5.88
N GLY A 32 10.34 -5.36 5.69
CA GLY A 32 10.34 -4.34 6.72
C GLY A 32 9.24 -4.50 7.76
N LEU A 33 8.25 -5.35 7.51
CA LEU A 33 7.15 -5.66 8.43
C LEU A 33 7.56 -6.67 9.52
N PHE A 34 8.79 -7.17 9.47
CA PHE A 34 9.31 -8.17 10.39
C PHE A 34 10.42 -7.60 11.28
N LEU A 35 10.43 -8.02 12.55
CA LEU A 35 11.49 -7.66 13.49
C LEU A 35 12.85 -8.19 13.02
N GLY A 36 13.89 -7.37 13.16
CA GLY A 36 15.26 -7.69 12.71
C GLY A 36 15.52 -7.38 11.23
N SER A 37 14.54 -6.83 10.51
CA SER A 37 14.79 -6.21 9.21
C SER A 37 15.68 -4.97 9.35
N SER A 38 16.45 -4.67 8.32
CA SER A 38 17.27 -3.45 8.29
C SER A 38 16.43 -2.28 7.80
N LEU A 39 16.35 -1.22 8.59
CA LEU A 39 15.70 0.01 8.16
C LEU A 39 16.51 0.67 7.03
N PRO A 40 15.88 1.07 5.91
CA PRO A 40 16.59 1.79 4.85
C PRO A 40 17.26 3.08 5.37
N LYS A 41 18.51 3.30 4.99
CA LYS A 41 19.28 4.50 5.41
C LYS A 41 18.67 5.81 4.93
N ASN A 42 18.02 5.79 3.78
CA ASN A 42 17.29 6.94 3.24
C ASN A 42 15.80 6.62 3.28
N LEU A 43 15.09 7.30 4.17
CA LEU A 43 13.64 7.17 4.32
C LEU A 43 12.86 8.12 3.41
N GLU A 44 13.54 8.95 2.60
CA GLU A 44 12.89 9.80 1.59
C GLU A 44 11.73 10.64 2.17
N GLY A 45 11.93 11.15 3.38
CA GLY A 45 10.95 11.98 4.11
C GLY A 45 9.88 11.21 4.89
N PHE A 46 9.82 9.88 4.81
CA PHE A 46 8.87 9.08 5.58
C PHE A 46 9.13 9.21 7.08
N ARG A 47 8.05 9.45 7.84
CA ARG A 47 8.01 9.18 9.27
C ARG A 47 7.74 7.70 9.50
N ILE A 48 8.41 7.12 10.48
CA ILE A 48 8.26 5.69 10.78
C ILE A 48 7.17 5.49 11.84
N PHE A 49 6.22 4.62 11.51
CA PHE A 49 5.24 4.08 12.43
C PHE A 49 5.66 2.65 12.81
N LYS A 50 5.69 2.33 14.12
CA LYS A 50 6.18 1.03 14.63
C LYS A 50 5.20 0.31 15.56
N ASP A 51 3.92 0.67 15.52
CA ASP A 51 2.94 0.09 16.44
C ASP A 51 2.00 -0.91 15.74
N PRO A 52 2.26 -2.23 15.85
CA PRO A 52 1.38 -3.25 15.28
C PRO A 52 -0.01 -3.30 15.93
N ILE A 53 -0.19 -2.81 17.15
CA ILE A 53 -1.48 -2.87 17.87
C ILE A 53 -2.47 -1.92 17.21
N ASN A 54 -2.00 -0.71 16.90
CA ASN A 54 -2.82 0.36 16.34
C ASN A 54 -2.87 0.35 14.80
N LEU A 55 -2.25 -0.63 14.15
CA LEU A 55 -2.14 -0.71 12.69
C LEU A 55 -3.52 -0.72 12.01
N ASP A 56 -4.46 -1.51 12.51
CA ASP A 56 -5.84 -1.59 11.99
C ASP A 56 -6.53 -0.22 12.10
N PHE A 57 -6.49 0.40 13.28
CA PHE A 57 -7.10 1.72 13.51
C PHE A 57 -6.51 2.81 12.63
N ARG A 58 -5.26 2.66 12.19
CA ARG A 58 -4.59 3.64 11.33
C ARG A 58 -4.76 3.42 9.84
N ILE A 59 -5.23 2.25 9.41
CA ILE A 59 -5.28 1.92 7.98
C ILE A 59 -6.64 1.40 7.53
N GLN A 60 -7.45 0.80 8.40
CA GLN A 60 -8.75 0.24 8.02
C GLN A 60 -9.93 0.83 8.79
N THR A 61 -9.80 1.10 10.09
CA THR A 61 -10.96 1.48 10.91
C THR A 61 -11.06 3.00 11.11
N PRO A 62 -12.04 3.69 10.49
CA PRO A 62 -12.22 5.13 10.65
C PRO A 62 -12.57 5.51 12.10
N GLY A 63 -12.01 6.62 12.59
CA GLY A 63 -12.60 7.38 13.70
C GLY A 63 -12.28 6.92 15.13
N TYR A 64 -11.38 5.95 15.33
CA TYR A 64 -11.03 5.46 16.68
C TYR A 64 -9.56 5.60 17.08
N CYS A 65 -8.67 6.02 16.17
CA CYS A 65 -7.27 6.29 16.53
C CYS A 65 -7.15 7.69 17.16
N ASN A 66 -7.26 7.74 18.49
CA ASN A 66 -6.89 8.90 19.30
C ASN A 66 -5.49 8.69 19.88
N ASP A 67 -4.47 8.53 19.04
CA ASP A 67 -3.10 8.59 19.54
C ASP A 67 -2.72 10.03 19.91
N GLU A 68 -1.83 10.12 20.91
CA GLU A 68 -1.50 11.32 21.68
C GLU A 68 -1.13 12.58 20.86
N PRO A 69 -1.41 13.77 21.42
CA PRO A 69 -1.35 15.03 20.70
C PRO A 69 0.09 15.49 20.51
N GLU A 70 0.75 15.07 19.44
CA GLU A 70 1.95 15.77 18.97
C GLU A 70 1.80 16.24 17.51
N LYS A 71 1.12 17.40 17.41
CA LYS A 71 1.15 18.43 16.37
C LYS A 71 0.27 18.29 15.12
N TRP A 72 -0.12 17.08 14.69
CA TRP A 72 -0.87 16.91 13.44
C TRP A 72 -1.96 15.84 13.58
N GLY A 73 -3.19 16.17 13.16
CA GLY A 73 -4.33 15.26 13.24
C GLY A 73 -4.13 14.01 12.38
N PHE A 74 -4.42 12.85 12.95
CA PHE A 74 -4.52 11.60 12.22
C PHE A 74 -5.77 11.64 11.31
N GLN A 75 -5.62 11.24 10.05
CA GLN A 75 -6.70 11.25 9.06
C GLN A 75 -7.07 9.83 8.65
N ASN A 76 -8.32 9.64 8.23
CA ASN A 76 -8.81 8.37 7.73
C ASN A 76 -8.22 8.06 6.35
N LEU A 77 -7.11 7.29 6.31
CA LEU A 77 -6.43 6.93 5.08
C LEU A 77 -7.34 6.21 4.06
N PRO A 78 -8.21 5.24 4.44
CA PRO A 78 -9.21 4.67 3.54
C PRO A 78 -10.02 5.71 2.75
N TYR A 79 -10.53 6.74 3.43
CA TYR A 79 -11.31 7.79 2.78
C TYR A 79 -10.46 8.57 1.75
N ILE A 80 -9.20 8.88 2.11
CA ILE A 80 -8.26 9.55 1.19
C ILE A 80 -7.98 8.67 -0.05
N LEU A 81 -7.83 7.36 0.15
CA LEU A 81 -7.58 6.42 -0.95
C LEU A 81 -8.81 6.21 -1.82
N ASP A 82 -10.01 6.15 -1.23
CA ASP A 82 -11.27 6.06 -1.97
C ASP A 82 -11.49 7.31 -2.84
N ASP A 83 -11.24 8.50 -2.29
CA ASP A 83 -11.36 9.77 -3.02
C ASP A 83 -10.32 9.86 -4.15
N GLU A 84 -9.08 9.45 -3.89
CA GLU A 84 -8.03 9.36 -4.91
C GLU A 84 -8.37 8.32 -5.99
N GLN A 85 -8.93 7.16 -5.62
CA GLN A 85 -9.39 6.17 -6.60
C GLN A 85 -10.57 6.68 -7.41
N GLY A 86 -11.48 7.44 -6.80
CA GLY A 86 -12.56 8.16 -7.48
C GLY A 86 -12.02 9.15 -8.50
N ARG A 87 -11.01 9.94 -8.14
CA ARG A 87 -10.30 10.83 -9.07
C ARG A 87 -9.63 10.05 -10.19
N VAL A 88 -8.82 9.05 -9.88
CA VAL A 88 -8.09 8.24 -10.88
C VAL A 88 -9.06 7.60 -11.88
N THR A 89 -10.10 6.95 -11.36
CA THR A 89 -10.98 6.15 -12.20
C THR A 89 -12.05 7.00 -12.84
N SER A 90 -12.58 8.03 -12.18
CA SER A 90 -13.86 8.65 -12.55
C SER A 90 -13.86 10.16 -12.75
N GLU A 91 -13.02 10.91 -12.05
CA GLU A 91 -13.06 12.39 -12.09
C GLU A 91 -11.77 13.03 -12.66
N GLY A 92 -10.78 12.22 -13.02
CA GLY A 92 -9.42 12.64 -13.34
C GLY A 92 -9.13 12.72 -14.84
N VAL A 93 -7.95 12.23 -15.24
CA VAL A 93 -7.38 12.35 -16.61
C VAL A 93 -8.36 11.89 -17.69
N TYR A 94 -9.25 10.94 -17.36
CA TYR A 94 -10.28 10.45 -18.28
C TYR A 94 -11.67 10.55 -17.67
N SER A 95 -12.23 11.76 -17.62
CA SER A 95 -13.63 12.01 -17.26
C SER A 95 -14.63 11.51 -18.33
N ASP A 96 -14.16 11.13 -19.53
CA ASP A 96 -15.01 10.57 -20.57
C ASP A 96 -15.35 9.09 -20.30
N PHE A 97 -16.63 8.83 -20.08
CA PHE A 97 -17.14 7.49 -19.76
C PHE A 97 -16.86 6.45 -20.86
N ASN A 98 -16.98 6.82 -22.14
CA ASN A 98 -16.79 5.88 -23.24
C ASN A 98 -15.32 5.48 -23.38
N TYR A 99 -14.41 6.45 -23.23
CA TYR A 99 -12.98 6.21 -23.20
C TYR A 99 -12.62 5.27 -22.05
N ARG A 100 -13.13 5.55 -20.83
CA ARG A 100 -12.89 4.68 -19.67
C ARG A 100 -13.33 3.24 -19.91
N LEU A 101 -14.55 3.05 -20.42
CA LEU A 101 -15.05 1.71 -20.77
C LEU A 101 -14.12 1.03 -21.79
N ALA A 102 -13.66 1.76 -22.80
CA ALA A 102 -12.73 1.22 -23.79
C ALA A 102 -11.38 0.81 -23.18
N VAL A 103 -10.81 1.61 -22.26
CA VAL A 103 -9.58 1.27 -21.52
C VAL A 103 -9.80 0.06 -20.62
N GLN A 104 -10.91 0.02 -19.88
CA GLN A 104 -11.25 -1.09 -18.99
C GLN A 104 -11.40 -2.40 -19.77
N GLU A 105 -12.09 -2.39 -20.91
CA GLU A 105 -12.19 -3.56 -21.79
C GLU A 105 -10.84 -3.94 -22.38
N LYS A 106 -10.03 -2.96 -22.80
CA LYS A 106 -8.69 -3.19 -23.37
C LYS A 106 -7.72 -3.82 -22.37
N TYR A 107 -7.75 -3.41 -21.10
CA TYR A 107 -6.84 -3.88 -20.05
C TYR A 107 -7.50 -4.83 -19.05
N LYS A 108 -8.67 -5.37 -19.39
CA LYS A 108 -9.47 -6.24 -18.51
C LYS A 108 -8.67 -7.39 -17.91
N LYS A 109 -7.80 -8.05 -18.68
CA LYS A 109 -7.01 -9.18 -18.14
C LYS A 109 -5.98 -8.74 -17.11
N VAL A 110 -5.37 -7.57 -17.30
CA VAL A 110 -4.47 -7.01 -16.29
C VAL A 110 -5.27 -6.66 -15.05
N LEU A 111 -6.35 -5.88 -15.18
CA LEU A 111 -7.16 -5.43 -14.06
C LEU A 111 -7.72 -6.60 -13.24
N TRP A 112 -8.44 -7.52 -13.89
CA TRP A 112 -9.17 -8.59 -13.20
C TRP A 112 -8.25 -9.77 -12.86
N GLY A 113 -7.39 -10.18 -13.79
CA GLY A 113 -6.47 -11.29 -13.57
C GLY A 113 -5.46 -10.97 -12.48
N PHE A 114 -4.94 -9.74 -12.44
CA PHE A 114 -4.07 -9.30 -11.36
C PHE A 114 -4.81 -9.28 -10.02
N THR A 115 -6.02 -8.73 -9.94
CA THR A 115 -6.79 -8.74 -8.69
C THR A 115 -6.95 -10.16 -8.16
N ASP A 116 -7.29 -11.14 -9.01
CA ASP A 116 -7.52 -12.52 -8.56
C ASP A 116 -6.22 -13.19 -8.11
N ASP A 117 -5.15 -13.13 -8.91
CA ASP A 117 -3.91 -13.88 -8.60
C ASP A 117 -3.03 -13.17 -7.56
N PHE A 118 -3.03 -11.83 -7.54
CA PHE A 118 -2.22 -11.06 -6.60
C PHE A 118 -2.70 -11.29 -5.17
N GLY A 119 -3.97 -11.63 -4.94
CA GLY A 119 -4.48 -11.94 -3.60
C GLY A 119 -3.64 -12.97 -2.86
N ALA A 120 -3.18 -14.03 -3.55
CA ALA A 120 -2.35 -15.06 -2.93
C ALA A 120 -0.89 -14.61 -2.66
N PHE A 121 -0.39 -13.62 -3.39
CA PHE A 121 1.03 -13.26 -3.38
C PHE A 121 1.51 -12.65 -2.05
N PRO A 122 0.84 -11.64 -1.44
CA PRO A 122 1.19 -11.15 -0.12
C PRO A 122 1.18 -12.26 0.95
N HIS A 123 0.20 -13.16 0.93
CA HIS A 123 0.15 -14.29 1.87
C HIS A 123 1.36 -15.20 1.73
N GLN A 124 1.74 -15.57 0.50
CA GLN A 124 2.92 -16.40 0.24
C GLN A 124 4.20 -15.69 0.71
N ARG A 125 4.32 -14.39 0.42
CA ARG A 125 5.48 -13.59 0.81
C ARG A 125 5.63 -13.49 2.32
N ILE A 126 4.53 -13.18 3.02
CA ILE A 126 4.50 -13.11 4.49
C ILE A 126 4.81 -14.47 5.10
N SER A 127 4.22 -15.54 4.58
CA SER A 127 4.48 -16.91 5.06
C SER A 127 5.94 -17.33 4.91
N ALA A 128 6.62 -16.88 3.85
CA ALA A 128 8.04 -17.17 3.62
C ALA A 128 8.98 -16.39 4.55
N LEU A 129 8.57 -15.20 5.01
CA LEU A 129 9.37 -14.35 5.91
C LEU A 129 9.09 -14.63 7.39
N ARG A 130 7.89 -15.12 7.71
CA ARG A 130 7.43 -15.33 9.07
C ARG A 130 8.04 -16.60 9.69
N THR A 131 8.48 -16.48 10.93
CA THR A 131 9.02 -17.59 11.73
C THR A 131 8.34 -17.66 13.09
N LYS A 132 8.44 -18.79 13.77
CA LYS A 132 7.89 -18.95 15.13
C LYS A 132 8.61 -18.04 16.12
N GLU A 133 9.92 -17.86 15.94
CA GLU A 133 10.77 -16.98 16.73
C GLU A 133 10.33 -15.52 16.58
N HIS A 134 10.02 -15.10 15.35
CA HIS A 134 9.46 -13.79 15.07
C HIS A 134 8.15 -13.58 15.83
N ASP A 135 7.22 -14.53 15.77
CA ASP A 135 5.92 -14.42 16.44
C ASP A 135 6.04 -14.31 17.95
N LEU A 136 6.93 -15.09 18.57
CA LEU A 136 7.21 -15.01 20.01
C LEU A 136 7.81 -13.65 20.37
N THR A 137 8.67 -13.11 19.51
CA THR A 137 9.28 -11.80 19.73
C THR A 137 8.24 -10.67 19.59
N MET A 138 7.35 -10.76 18.61
CA MET A 138 6.22 -9.82 18.46
C MET A 138 5.31 -9.83 19.69
N GLN A 139 4.92 -11.02 20.16
CA GLN A 139 4.11 -11.18 21.38
C GLN A 139 4.78 -10.54 22.59
N LYS A 140 6.09 -10.72 22.75
CA LYS A 140 6.84 -10.15 23.87
C LYS A 140 7.03 -8.63 23.74
N ASN A 141 7.48 -8.13 22.60
CA ASN A 141 7.86 -6.74 22.41
C ASN A 141 6.65 -5.80 22.40
N PHE A 142 5.51 -6.28 21.89
CA PHE A 142 4.29 -5.48 21.75
C PHE A 142 3.15 -5.97 22.62
N SER A 143 3.40 -6.88 23.58
CA SER A 143 2.37 -7.46 24.45
C SER A 143 1.16 -8.03 23.71
N LEU A 144 1.39 -8.60 22.51
CA LEU A 144 0.37 -9.20 21.67
C LEU A 144 0.06 -10.63 22.11
N THR A 145 -1.17 -11.09 21.91
CA THR A 145 -1.50 -12.51 21.99
C THR A 145 -1.11 -13.23 20.68
N SER A 146 -1.02 -14.56 20.71
CA SER A 146 -0.83 -15.36 19.48
C SER A 146 -1.91 -15.09 18.45
N THR A 147 -3.17 -14.93 18.89
CA THR A 147 -4.30 -14.60 18.02
C THR A 147 -4.15 -13.22 17.39
N ASN A 148 -3.63 -12.22 18.11
CA ASN A 148 -3.38 -10.92 17.51
C ASN A 148 -2.31 -10.98 16.43
N VAL A 149 -1.20 -11.68 16.68
CA VAL A 149 -0.12 -11.84 15.68
C VAL A 149 -0.63 -12.61 14.47
N GLU A 150 -1.40 -13.68 14.67
CA GLU A 150 -2.02 -14.43 13.59
C GLU A 150 -2.95 -13.55 12.76
N TYR A 151 -3.84 -12.77 13.39
CA TYR A 151 -4.73 -11.85 12.70
C TYR A 151 -3.98 -10.81 11.87
N ILE A 152 -2.95 -10.18 12.45
CA ILE A 152 -2.17 -9.13 11.76
C ILE A 152 -1.53 -9.68 10.49
N PHE A 153 -0.88 -10.84 10.56
CA PHE A 153 -0.10 -11.37 9.44
C PHE A 153 -0.90 -12.26 8.47
N HIS A 154 -1.99 -12.89 8.88
CA HIS A 154 -2.82 -13.72 7.99
C HIS A 154 -4.03 -13.01 7.40
N HIS A 155 -4.51 -11.94 8.02
CA HIS A 155 -5.71 -11.25 7.57
C HIS A 155 -5.42 -9.78 7.28
N LEU A 156 -5.03 -9.01 8.29
CA LEU A 156 -4.94 -7.56 8.16
C LEU A 156 -3.94 -7.10 7.09
N ILE A 157 -2.67 -7.48 7.20
CA ILE A 157 -1.62 -7.01 6.26
C ILE A 157 -1.88 -7.50 4.83
N PRO A 158 -2.13 -8.81 4.56
CA PRO A 158 -2.39 -9.28 3.21
C PRO A 158 -3.55 -8.55 2.52
N ASP A 159 -4.67 -8.36 3.22
CA ASP A 159 -5.87 -7.73 2.67
C ASP A 159 -5.61 -6.25 2.32
N ILE A 160 -4.91 -5.52 3.20
CA ILE A 160 -4.49 -4.14 2.94
C ILE A 160 -3.54 -4.07 1.73
N VAL A 161 -2.54 -4.96 1.68
CA VAL A 161 -1.57 -4.98 0.59
C VAL A 161 -2.27 -5.24 -0.74
N HIS A 162 -3.19 -6.20 -0.77
CA HIS A 162 -3.99 -6.51 -1.95
C HIS A 162 -4.78 -5.30 -2.45
N ALA A 163 -5.59 -4.69 -1.58
CA ALA A 163 -6.41 -3.53 -1.93
C ALA A 163 -5.57 -2.37 -2.49
N HIS A 164 -4.44 -2.06 -1.83
CA HIS A 164 -3.52 -1.03 -2.27
C HIS A 164 -2.94 -1.29 -3.67
N PHE A 165 -2.53 -2.51 -3.96
CA PHE A 165 -1.95 -2.82 -5.27
C PHE A 165 -2.99 -2.83 -6.39
N VAL A 166 -4.24 -3.19 -6.11
CA VAL A 166 -5.35 -3.01 -7.06
C VAL A 166 -5.50 -1.52 -7.41
N MET A 167 -5.55 -0.64 -6.42
CA MET A 167 -5.63 0.82 -6.64
C MET A 167 -4.43 1.35 -7.43
N ILE A 168 -3.21 0.90 -7.12
CA ILE A 168 -1.98 1.30 -7.82
C ILE A 168 -2.02 0.87 -9.30
N VAL A 169 -2.46 -0.35 -9.59
CA VAL A 169 -2.57 -0.86 -10.97
C VAL A 169 -3.67 -0.11 -11.73
N ASP A 170 -4.81 0.17 -11.08
CA ASP A 170 -5.86 1.01 -11.66
C ASP A 170 -5.29 2.38 -12.05
N ALA A 171 -4.53 3.02 -11.17
CA ALA A 171 -3.90 4.31 -11.46
C ALA A 171 -2.93 4.26 -12.62
N ALA A 172 -2.08 3.24 -12.69
CA ALA A 172 -1.18 3.05 -13.83
C ALA A 172 -1.95 2.95 -15.17
N ILE A 173 -3.11 2.28 -15.17
CA ILE A 173 -3.91 2.04 -16.39
C ILE A 173 -4.79 3.24 -16.77
N PHE A 174 -5.47 3.85 -15.79
CA PHE A 174 -6.47 4.90 -16.00
C PHE A 174 -5.92 6.32 -15.85
N GLY A 175 -4.63 6.52 -15.68
CA GLY A 175 -4.09 7.88 -15.59
C GLY A 175 -2.58 7.98 -15.58
N GLY A 176 -1.90 6.87 -15.31
CA GLY A 176 -0.48 6.87 -14.97
C GLY A 176 -0.27 7.27 -13.51
N LEU A 177 0.73 6.67 -12.87
CA LEU A 177 1.05 6.92 -11.45
C LEU A 177 1.48 8.35 -11.17
N ASP A 178 2.01 9.06 -12.17
CA ASP A 178 2.39 10.47 -12.03
C ASP A 178 1.17 11.39 -11.81
N ASN A 179 -0.03 10.96 -12.22
CA ASN A 179 -1.28 11.68 -11.94
C ASN A 179 -1.92 11.27 -10.61
N SER A 180 -1.31 10.34 -9.87
CA SER A 180 -1.73 9.96 -8.51
C SER A 180 -0.55 9.98 -7.53
N PRO A 181 -0.15 11.17 -7.03
CA PRO A 181 0.95 11.31 -6.09
C PRO A 181 0.76 10.47 -4.81
N ILE A 182 -0.49 10.28 -4.36
CA ILE A 182 -0.81 9.46 -3.19
C ILE A 182 -0.47 7.99 -3.45
N LEU A 183 -0.94 7.41 -4.57
CA LEU A 183 -0.68 6.01 -4.89
C LEU A 183 0.78 5.77 -5.27
N LYS A 184 1.44 6.75 -5.89
CA LYS A 184 2.89 6.73 -6.11
C LYS A 184 3.66 6.68 -4.78
N ARG A 185 3.27 7.50 -3.80
CA ARG A 185 3.88 7.48 -2.46
C ARG A 185 3.60 6.17 -1.72
N LEU A 186 2.40 5.61 -1.90
CA LEU A 186 2.03 4.32 -1.34
C LEU A 186 2.90 3.19 -1.91
N LEU A 187 3.15 3.19 -3.22
CA LEU A 187 4.09 2.25 -3.85
C LEU A 187 5.52 2.39 -3.31
N ASP A 188 5.95 3.61 -2.98
CA ASP A 188 7.27 3.84 -2.38
C ASP A 188 7.40 3.25 -0.97
N CYS A 189 6.32 3.18 -0.18
CA CYS A 189 6.34 2.45 1.10
C CYS A 189 6.74 0.97 0.91
N TYR A 190 6.15 0.32 -0.10
CA TYR A 190 6.43 -1.07 -0.43
C TYR A 190 7.82 -1.27 -1.02
N ARG A 191 8.30 -0.32 -1.83
CA ARG A 191 9.68 -0.33 -2.35
C ARG A 191 10.70 -0.29 -1.21
N LEU A 192 10.41 0.45 -0.15
CA LEU A 192 11.24 0.51 1.06
C LEU A 192 11.04 -0.69 1.99
N GLY A 193 10.20 -1.66 1.59
CA GLY A 193 9.98 -2.92 2.29
C GLY A 193 8.94 -2.85 3.41
N GLY A 194 8.38 -1.69 3.69
CA GLY A 194 7.26 -1.52 4.62
C GLY A 194 5.91 -1.51 3.91
N MET A 195 4.96 -0.83 4.51
CA MET A 195 3.63 -0.52 3.96
C MET A 195 3.18 0.87 4.48
N PRO A 196 2.17 1.54 3.91
CA PRO A 196 1.69 2.80 4.49
C PRO A 196 1.24 2.57 5.95
N GLY A 197 1.64 3.45 6.85
CA GLY A 197 1.28 3.41 8.29
C GLY A 197 0.12 4.33 8.67
N GLY A 198 -0.47 5.02 7.68
CA GLY A 198 -1.52 6.01 7.87
C GLY A 198 -1.19 7.37 7.26
N TRP A 199 -2.13 8.31 7.41
CA TRP A 199 -1.98 9.70 6.99
C TRP A 199 -2.05 10.62 8.21
N VAL A 200 -1.04 11.45 8.40
CA VAL A 200 -0.96 12.40 9.52
C VAL A 200 -0.70 13.79 8.98
N GLY A 201 -1.62 14.72 9.21
CA GLY A 201 -1.53 16.08 8.69
C GLY A 201 -2.86 16.62 8.15
N PRO A 202 -2.81 17.71 7.36
CA PRO A 202 -3.96 18.21 6.63
C PRO A 202 -4.44 17.16 5.62
N LEU A 203 -5.72 17.20 5.28
CA LEU A 203 -6.24 16.39 4.17
C LEU A 203 -5.63 16.88 2.83
N PRO A 204 -5.62 16.05 1.77
CA PRO A 204 -5.13 16.47 0.47
C PRO A 204 -5.77 17.77 -0.06
N GLU A 205 -7.09 17.94 0.12
CA GLU A 205 -7.84 19.13 -0.27
C GLU A 205 -7.45 20.39 0.52
N ASP A 206 -6.88 20.21 1.72
CA ASP A 206 -6.34 21.27 2.57
C ASP A 206 -4.84 21.51 2.32
N GLY A 207 -4.27 20.90 1.27
CA GLY A 207 -2.86 21.03 0.89
C GLY A 207 -1.93 20.02 1.57
N GLY A 208 -2.45 18.93 2.13
CA GLY A 208 -1.65 17.82 2.65
C GLY A 208 -0.87 17.12 1.55
N MET A 209 0.47 17.13 1.64
CA MET A 209 1.33 16.51 0.63
C MET A 209 1.70 15.07 1.05
N PRO A 210 1.57 14.06 0.17
CA PRO A 210 1.86 12.66 0.50
C PRO A 210 3.25 12.43 1.09
N GLU A 211 4.26 13.16 0.62
CA GLU A 211 5.64 13.07 1.08
C GLU A 211 5.81 13.43 2.55
N GLN A 212 4.95 14.30 3.07
CA GLN A 212 4.97 14.79 4.45
C GLN A 212 3.95 14.08 5.34
N CYS A 213 2.83 13.68 4.76
CA CYS A 213 1.68 13.19 5.50
C CYS A 213 1.60 11.66 5.57
N MET A 214 2.11 10.92 4.58
CA MET A 214 2.08 9.46 4.62
C MET A 214 3.20 8.93 5.52
N GLU A 215 2.83 8.08 6.48
CA GLU A 215 3.78 7.38 7.33
C GLU A 215 4.16 6.03 6.72
N LEU A 216 5.34 5.53 7.06
CA LEU A 216 5.84 4.22 6.69
C LEU A 216 5.77 3.29 7.91
N TYR A 217 4.90 2.28 7.84
CA TYR A 217 4.93 1.18 8.81
C TYR A 217 6.11 0.26 8.52
N HIS A 218 7.06 0.21 9.45
CA HIS A 218 8.29 -0.58 9.31
C HIS A 218 8.88 -0.91 10.69
N LEU A 219 9.07 -2.20 10.98
CA LEU A 219 9.56 -2.69 12.26
C LEU A 219 11.09 -2.81 12.37
N GLY A 220 11.81 -2.72 11.24
CA GLY A 220 13.27 -2.76 11.23
C GLY A 220 13.97 -1.60 11.94
N GLU A 221 15.24 -1.83 12.26
CA GLU A 221 16.15 -0.90 12.97
C GLU A 221 17.39 -0.56 12.15
#